data_AF-A0A932JEK5-F1
#
_entry.id   AF-A0A932JEK5-F1
#
_cell.length_a   1.000
_cell.length_b   1.000
_cell.length_c   1.000
_cell.angle_alpha   90.00
_cell.angle_beta   90.00
_cell.angle_gamma   90.00
#
_symmetry.space_group_name_H-M   'P 1'
#
loop_
_entity.id
_entity.type
_entity.pdbx_description
1 polymer ?
#
loop_
_entity_poly.entity_id
_entity_poly.type
_entity_poly.pdbx_seq_one_letter_code
_entity_poly.pdbx_strand_id
1 'polypeptide(L)'
;MLLQCQGRVVVTGIGKAGHIGRKLAATLASTGTHALFVSAAEAAHGDLGMMKNGDVVIALSHSGASDEVVHILPIIRDMGARLIAITSKPDSPLAQASEVVLLTGVTQEADPRGLAPTSSAVAMLALGDALAMAVSVARGFTREDFLRFHPGGALGKLKIVNGRSK
;
A
#
# COMPACT_ATOMS: atom_id res chain seq x y z
N MET A 1 10.30 9.70 1.62
CA MET A 1 9.20 9.73 0.64
C MET A 1 7.81 9.76 1.30
N LEU A 2 7.33 8.67 1.92
CA LEU A 2 5.97 8.63 2.51
C LEU A 2 5.75 9.66 3.63
N LEU A 3 6.75 9.90 4.49
CA LEU A 3 6.66 10.92 5.56
C LEU A 3 6.47 12.34 5.02
N GLN A 4 6.97 12.61 3.80
CA GLN A 4 6.90 13.90 3.11
C GLN A 4 5.77 13.93 2.07
N CYS A 5 4.85 12.96 2.09
CA CYS A 5 3.68 12.97 1.22
C CYS A 5 2.76 14.13 1.63
N GLN A 6 2.53 15.08 0.71
CA GLN A 6 1.63 16.22 0.94
C GLN A 6 0.19 15.92 0.49
N GLY A 7 0.04 15.00 -0.47
CA GLY A 7 -1.24 14.44 -0.86
C GLY A 7 -1.59 13.20 -0.04
N ARG A 8 -2.00 12.15 -0.74
CA ARG A 8 -2.40 10.86 -0.19
C ARG A 8 -1.44 9.77 -0.65
N VAL A 9 -1.45 8.65 0.08
CA VAL A 9 -0.83 7.42 -0.38
C VAL A 9 -1.88 6.63 -1.17
N VAL A 10 -1.66 6.45 -2.47
CA VAL A 10 -2.55 5.66 -3.32
C VAL A 10 -1.92 4.29 -3.52
N VAL A 11 -2.58 3.23 -3.07
CA VAL A 11 -2.11 1.86 -3.27
C VAL A 11 -2.84 1.26 -4.46
N THR A 12 -2.11 0.63 -5.37
CA THR A 12 -2.68 0.01 -6.57
C THR A 12 -2.10 -1.37 -6.85
N GLY A 13 -2.85 -2.17 -7.59
CA GLY A 13 -2.52 -3.54 -7.98
C GLY A 13 -3.76 -4.24 -8.52
N ILE A 14 -3.58 -5.46 -9.00
CA ILE A 14 -4.67 -6.29 -9.55
C ILE A 14 -4.66 -7.70 -8.93
N GLY A 15 -5.82 -8.36 -8.94
CA GLY A 15 -5.96 -9.73 -8.46
C GLY A 15 -5.54 -9.89 -7.01
N LYS A 16 -4.74 -10.93 -6.70
CA LYS A 16 -4.25 -11.18 -5.34
C LYS A 16 -3.37 -10.07 -4.81
N ALA A 17 -2.48 -9.51 -5.64
CA ALA A 17 -1.69 -8.34 -5.27
C ALA A 17 -2.58 -7.13 -4.96
N GLY A 18 -3.66 -6.93 -5.72
CA GLY A 18 -4.68 -5.90 -5.45
C GLY A 18 -5.39 -6.09 -4.11
N HIS A 19 -5.75 -7.32 -3.73
CA HIS A 19 -6.33 -7.59 -2.40
C HIS A 19 -5.35 -7.25 -1.27
N ILE A 20 -4.07 -7.60 -1.42
CA ILE A 20 -3.03 -7.21 -0.46
C ILE A 20 -2.84 -5.70 -0.43
N GLY A 21 -2.85 -5.04 -1.59
CA GLY A 21 -2.80 -3.58 -1.70
C GLY A 21 -3.96 -2.89 -0.99
N ARG A 22 -5.17 -3.45 -1.08
CA ARG A 22 -6.34 -2.95 -0.34
C ARG A 22 -6.16 -3.07 1.17
N LYS A 23 -5.61 -4.19 1.65
CA LYS A 23 -5.25 -4.37 3.07
C LYS A 23 -4.20 -3.35 3.50
N LEU A 24 -3.15 -3.15 2.69
CA LEU A 24 -2.10 -2.16 2.96
C LEU A 24 -2.67 -0.74 3.07
N ALA A 25 -3.50 -0.31 2.12
CA ALA A 25 -4.16 0.99 2.18
C ALA A 25 -4.98 1.15 3.47
N ALA A 26 -5.75 0.13 3.85
CA ALA A 26 -6.51 0.13 5.09
C ALA A 26 -5.60 0.23 6.33
N THR A 27 -4.45 -0.45 6.33
CA THR A 27 -3.49 -0.43 7.44
C THR A 27 -2.81 0.92 7.58
N LEU A 28 -2.40 1.54 6.46
CA LEU A 28 -1.86 2.90 6.46
C LEU A 28 -2.90 3.91 6.98
N ALA A 29 -4.14 3.82 6.50
CA ALA A 29 -5.23 4.69 6.92
C ALA A 29 -5.54 4.56 8.42
N SER A 30 -5.60 3.34 8.94
CA SER A 30 -5.89 3.07 10.35
C SER A 30 -4.73 3.43 11.29
N THR A 31 -3.54 3.71 10.76
CA THR A 31 -2.32 4.04 11.52
C THR A 31 -1.73 5.41 11.16
N GLY A 32 -2.57 6.36 10.76
CA GLY A 32 -2.19 7.78 10.69
C GLY A 32 -1.67 8.25 9.34
N THR A 33 -1.78 7.46 8.29
CA THR A 33 -1.40 7.86 6.92
C THR A 33 -2.61 7.87 6.02
N HIS A 34 -3.02 9.03 5.51
CA HIS A 34 -4.12 9.14 4.55
C HIS A 34 -3.85 8.28 3.31
N ALA A 35 -4.52 7.14 3.22
CA ALA A 35 -4.32 6.17 2.16
C ALA A 35 -5.63 5.62 1.62
N LEU A 36 -5.62 5.29 0.33
CA LEU A 36 -6.75 4.64 -0.37
C LEU A 36 -6.23 3.61 -1.36
N PHE A 37 -7.12 2.68 -1.74
CA PHE A 37 -6.83 1.71 -2.78
C PHE A 37 -7.55 2.08 -4.06
N VAL A 38 -6.84 2.03 -5.18
CA VAL A 38 -7.37 2.15 -6.55
C VAL A 38 -6.97 0.89 -7.32
N SER A 39 -7.95 0.17 -7.86
CA SER A 39 -7.69 -1.02 -8.69
C SER A 39 -6.93 -0.60 -9.95
N ALA A 40 -5.87 -1.32 -10.33
CA ALA A 40 -5.13 -1.00 -11.55
C ALA A 40 -6.00 -1.14 -12.81
N ALA A 41 -6.95 -2.10 -12.80
CA ALA A 41 -7.91 -2.28 -13.88
C ALA A 41 -8.86 -1.07 -14.01
N GLU A 42 -9.42 -0.58 -12.90
CA GLU A 42 -10.36 0.56 -12.93
C GLU A 42 -9.65 1.90 -13.14
N ALA A 43 -8.38 2.01 -12.72
CA ALA A 43 -7.55 3.19 -12.95
C ALA A 43 -7.51 3.54 -14.44
N ALA A 44 -7.28 2.55 -15.30
CA ALA A 44 -7.28 2.71 -16.75
C ALA A 44 -8.65 3.11 -17.34
N HIS A 45 -9.73 3.04 -16.55
CA HIS A 45 -11.11 3.32 -16.97
C HIS A 45 -11.75 4.50 -16.22
N GLY A 46 -10.94 5.37 -15.60
CA GLY A 46 -11.40 6.66 -15.04
C GLY A 46 -10.97 6.90 -13.59
N ASP A 47 -10.67 5.85 -12.83
CA ASP A 47 -10.29 6.01 -11.42
C ASP A 47 -8.91 6.66 -11.22
N LEU A 48 -8.13 6.86 -12.30
CA LEU A 48 -6.94 7.72 -12.25
C LEU A 48 -7.26 9.15 -11.78
N GLY A 49 -8.49 9.63 -11.98
CA GLY A 49 -8.95 10.91 -11.43
C GLY A 49 -8.96 10.98 -9.89
N MET A 50 -8.80 9.84 -9.20
CA MET A 50 -8.63 9.79 -7.74
C MET A 50 -7.19 10.13 -7.29
N MET A 51 -6.24 10.13 -8.22
CA MET A 51 -4.84 10.48 -8.00
C MET A 51 -4.57 11.92 -8.43
N LYS A 52 -3.60 12.56 -7.78
CA LYS A 52 -3.18 13.93 -8.13
C LYS A 52 -1.70 14.16 -7.85
N ASN A 53 -1.19 15.28 -8.36
CA ASN A 53 0.13 15.77 -8.01
C ASN A 53 0.30 15.87 -6.48
N GLY A 54 1.47 15.47 -5.99
CA GLY A 54 1.80 15.45 -4.56
C GLY A 54 1.38 14.16 -3.82
N ASP A 55 0.61 13.29 -4.47
CA ASP A 55 0.37 11.93 -3.99
C ASP A 55 1.63 11.06 -4.13
N VAL A 56 1.65 9.98 -3.36
CA VAL A 56 2.62 8.89 -3.51
C VAL A 56 1.87 7.62 -3.87
N VAL A 57 2.20 7.01 -5.00
CA VAL A 57 1.63 5.75 -5.45
C VAL A 57 2.49 4.58 -4.95
N ILE A 58 1.86 3.55 -4.39
CA ILE A 58 2.50 2.27 -4.09
C ILE A 58 1.85 1.22 -4.99
N ALA A 59 2.58 0.71 -5.97
CA ALA A 59 2.09 -0.31 -6.90
C ALA A 59 2.62 -1.70 -6.52
N LEU A 60 1.71 -2.67 -6.41
CA LEU A 60 2.02 -4.06 -6.10
C LEU A 60 1.87 -4.92 -7.36
N SER A 61 2.94 -5.55 -7.80
CA SER A 61 2.92 -6.57 -8.86
C SER A 61 4.09 -7.53 -8.69
N HIS A 62 3.83 -8.84 -8.58
CA HIS A 62 4.88 -9.82 -8.35
C HIS A 62 5.85 -9.86 -9.54
N SER A 63 5.33 -9.96 -10.76
CA SER A 63 6.14 -9.88 -11.98
C SER A 63 6.70 -8.48 -12.25
N GLY A 64 6.05 -7.44 -11.71
CA GLY A 64 6.33 -6.05 -12.06
C GLY A 64 5.97 -5.70 -13.51
N ALA A 65 5.23 -6.60 -14.18
CA ALA A 65 4.91 -6.53 -15.61
C ALA A 65 3.44 -6.88 -15.88
N SER A 66 2.56 -6.77 -14.88
CA SER A 66 1.11 -6.90 -15.10
C SER A 66 0.64 -5.79 -16.03
N ASP A 67 -0.05 -6.12 -17.12
CA ASP A 67 -0.46 -5.15 -18.15
C ASP A 67 -1.22 -3.97 -17.56
N GLU A 68 -2.16 -4.22 -16.64
CA GLU A 68 -2.97 -3.17 -16.01
C GLU A 68 -2.13 -2.22 -15.14
N VAL A 69 -1.07 -2.73 -14.51
CA VAL A 69 -0.14 -1.90 -13.72
C VAL A 69 0.79 -1.14 -14.64
N VAL A 70 1.34 -1.78 -15.68
CA VAL A 70 2.27 -1.14 -16.62
C VAL A 70 1.58 -0.03 -17.41
N HIS A 71 0.32 -0.25 -17.82
CA HIS A 71 -0.45 0.68 -18.62
C HIS A 71 -0.65 2.04 -17.94
N ILE A 72 -0.75 2.06 -16.60
CA ILE A 72 -0.97 3.30 -15.85
C ILE A 72 0.33 4.04 -15.46
N LEU A 73 1.51 3.43 -15.65
CA LEU A 73 2.79 4.04 -15.24
C LEU A 73 3.09 5.38 -15.93
N PRO A 74 2.91 5.53 -17.26
CA PRO A 74 3.15 6.83 -17.91
C PRO A 74 2.25 7.92 -17.35
N ILE A 75 0.99 7.58 -17.03
CA ILE A 75 0.01 8.53 -16.52
C ILE A 75 0.37 8.95 -15.09
N ILE A 76 0.78 8.00 -14.23
CA ILE A 76 1.28 8.30 -12.88
C ILE A 76 2.45 9.30 -12.93
N ARG A 77 3.41 9.06 -13.83
CA ARG A 77 4.54 9.95 -14.05
C ARG A 77 4.10 11.33 -14.53
N ASP A 78 3.23 11.40 -15.53
CA ASP A 78 2.80 12.66 -16.14
C ASP A 78 1.95 13.51 -15.18
N MET A 79 1.25 12.88 -14.22
CA MET A 79 0.58 13.56 -13.10
C MET A 79 1.56 14.17 -12.08
N GLY A 80 2.84 13.78 -12.12
CA GLY A 80 3.86 14.18 -11.13
C GLY A 80 3.69 13.49 -9.77
N ALA A 81 2.99 12.36 -9.73
CA ALA A 81 2.95 11.52 -8.54
C ALA A 81 4.23 10.69 -8.46
N ARG A 82 4.76 10.53 -7.24
CA ARG A 82 5.95 9.70 -7.01
C ARG A 82 5.54 8.25 -6.81
N LEU A 83 6.36 7.29 -7.24
CA LEU A 83 6.04 5.87 -7.31
C LEU A 83 6.98 4.98 -6.46
N ILE A 84 6.37 4.05 -5.72
CA ILE A 84 7.05 2.95 -5.01
C ILE A 84 6.57 1.64 -5.61
N ALA A 85 7.49 0.78 -6.00
CA ALA A 85 7.20 -0.59 -6.41
C ALA A 85 7.31 -1.57 -5.24
N ILE A 86 6.36 -2.49 -5.13
CA ILE A 86 6.53 -3.74 -4.40
C ILE A 86 6.45 -4.89 -5.40
N THR A 87 7.58 -5.55 -5.64
CA THR A 87 7.74 -6.58 -6.68
C THR A 87 8.80 -7.61 -6.32
N SER A 88 8.87 -8.75 -7.03
CA SER A 88 10.01 -9.67 -6.93
C SER A 88 11.07 -9.44 -8.01
N LYS A 89 10.78 -8.63 -9.03
CA LYS A 89 11.61 -8.46 -10.23
C LYS A 89 12.26 -7.08 -10.27
N PRO A 90 13.57 -6.95 -9.93
CA PRO A 90 14.25 -5.65 -9.85
C PRO A 90 14.37 -4.94 -11.19
N ASP A 91 14.38 -5.67 -12.30
CA ASP A 91 14.52 -5.10 -13.66
C ASP A 91 13.19 -5.01 -14.41
N SER A 92 12.06 -5.18 -13.70
CA SER A 92 10.73 -5.13 -14.31
C SER A 92 10.34 -3.70 -14.74
N PRO A 93 9.40 -3.54 -15.68
CA PRO A 93 8.90 -2.23 -16.08
C PRO A 93 8.42 -1.37 -14.89
N LEU A 94 7.71 -1.98 -13.94
CA LEU A 94 7.30 -1.31 -12.71
C LEU A 94 8.50 -0.84 -11.89
N ALA A 95 9.51 -1.69 -11.69
CA ALA A 95 10.69 -1.33 -10.91
C ALA A 95 11.48 -0.18 -11.56
N GLN A 96 11.65 -0.22 -12.88
CA GLN A 96 12.35 0.83 -13.64
C GLN A 96 11.63 2.17 -13.63
N ALA A 97 10.29 2.16 -13.56
CA ALA A 97 9.49 3.38 -13.48
C ALA A 97 9.41 3.98 -12.07
N SER A 98 9.87 3.27 -11.04
CA SER A 98 9.70 3.66 -9.63
C SER A 98 10.94 4.32 -9.04
N GLU A 99 10.75 5.34 -8.20
CA GLU A 99 11.87 5.97 -7.46
C GLU A 99 12.38 5.08 -6.32
N VAL A 100 11.52 4.21 -5.77
CA VAL A 100 11.90 3.24 -4.74
C VAL A 100 11.32 1.87 -5.09
N VAL A 101 12.17 0.84 -5.02
CA VAL A 101 11.77 -0.55 -5.24
C VAL A 101 11.95 -1.33 -3.95
N LEU A 102 10.86 -1.88 -3.44
CA LEU A 102 10.85 -2.80 -2.31
C LEU A 102 10.73 -4.22 -2.84
N LEU A 103 11.84 -4.96 -2.81
CA LEU A 103 11.90 -6.33 -3.31
C LEU A 103 11.33 -7.30 -2.28
N THR A 104 10.40 -8.16 -2.70
CA THR A 104 9.87 -9.23 -1.85
C THR A 104 10.82 -10.43 -1.73
N GLY A 105 11.76 -10.57 -2.68
CA GLY A 105 12.72 -11.68 -2.72
C GLY A 105 12.11 -13.04 -3.07
N VAL A 106 10.81 -13.12 -3.31
CA VAL A 106 10.13 -14.38 -3.60
C VAL A 106 10.46 -14.83 -5.02
N THR A 107 11.10 -16.00 -5.14
CA THR A 107 11.45 -16.63 -6.42
C THR A 107 10.56 -17.82 -6.77
N GLN A 108 9.83 -18.37 -5.79
CA GLN A 108 8.99 -19.55 -5.95
C GLN A 108 7.69 -19.44 -5.13
N GLU A 109 6.59 -19.88 -5.72
CA GLU A 109 5.30 -20.03 -5.03
C GLU A 109 5.19 -21.39 -4.34
N ALA A 110 4.35 -21.47 -3.30
CA ALA A 110 4.04 -22.73 -2.65
C ALA A 110 3.17 -23.66 -3.53
N ASP A 111 2.46 -23.10 -4.53
CA ASP A 111 1.79 -23.90 -5.56
C ASP A 111 2.83 -24.63 -6.41
N PRO A 112 2.78 -25.98 -6.52
CA PRO A 112 3.76 -26.74 -7.29
C PRO A 112 3.86 -26.36 -8.76
N ARG A 113 2.83 -25.71 -9.31
CA ARG A 113 2.80 -25.22 -10.70
C ARG A 113 3.36 -23.80 -10.85
N GLY A 114 3.61 -23.09 -9.76
CA GLY A 114 4.09 -21.71 -9.78
C GLY A 114 3.05 -20.68 -10.26
N LEU A 115 1.76 -21.02 -10.26
CA LEU A 115 0.72 -20.19 -10.87
C LEU A 115 -0.05 -19.38 -9.83
N ALA A 116 -0.40 -20.00 -8.70
CA ALA A 116 -1.19 -19.33 -7.68
C ALA A 116 -0.32 -18.45 -6.78
N PRO A 117 -0.62 -17.14 -6.66
CA PRO A 117 0.05 -16.27 -5.70
C PRO A 117 -0.19 -16.77 -4.27
N THR A 118 0.87 -17.21 -3.62
CA THR A 118 0.87 -17.78 -2.27
C THR A 118 1.97 -17.12 -1.46
N SER A 119 3.21 -17.58 -1.64
CA SER A 119 4.41 -17.00 -1.03
C SER A 119 4.56 -15.52 -1.39
N SER A 120 4.30 -15.15 -2.65
CA SER A 120 4.40 -13.75 -3.08
C SER A 120 3.38 -12.85 -2.39
N ALA A 121 2.14 -13.31 -2.24
CA ALA A 121 1.08 -12.55 -1.59
C ALA A 121 1.37 -12.35 -0.10
N VAL A 122 1.87 -13.38 0.60
CA VAL A 122 2.25 -13.28 2.02
C VAL A 122 3.45 -12.35 2.20
N ALA A 123 4.45 -12.43 1.32
CA ALA A 123 5.61 -11.55 1.39
C ALA A 123 5.22 -10.08 1.16
N MET A 124 4.34 -9.80 0.19
CA MET A 124 3.79 -8.46 -0.03
C MET A 124 3.02 -7.96 1.19
N LEU A 125 2.22 -8.82 1.83
CA LEU A 125 1.47 -8.48 3.04
C LEU A 125 2.41 -8.10 4.18
N ALA A 126 3.40 -8.95 4.46
CA ALA A 126 4.37 -8.73 5.53
C ALA A 126 5.20 -7.46 5.31
N LEU A 127 5.69 -7.25 4.08
CA LEU A 127 6.44 -6.06 3.70
C LEU A 127 5.59 -4.79 3.78
N GLY A 128 4.33 -4.85 3.33
CA GLY A 128 3.38 -3.77 3.44
C GLY A 128 3.08 -3.38 4.89
N ASP A 129 2.88 -4.36 5.76
CA ASP A 129 2.64 -4.11 7.19
C ASP A 129 3.87 -3.54 7.88
N ALA A 130 5.05 -4.05 7.57
CA ALA A 130 6.31 -3.49 8.07
C ALA A 130 6.48 -2.03 7.63
N LEU A 131 6.18 -1.70 6.37
CA LEU A 131 6.21 -0.32 5.86
C LEU A 131 5.20 0.57 6.59
N ALA A 132 3.96 0.12 6.75
CA ALA A 132 2.93 0.89 7.44
C ALA A 132 3.30 1.16 8.91
N MET A 133 3.82 0.15 9.62
CA MET A 133 4.27 0.32 11.00
C MET A 133 5.48 1.25 11.10
N ALA A 134 6.45 1.12 10.19
CA ALA A 134 7.61 2.02 10.16
C ALA A 134 7.18 3.48 9.97
N VAL A 135 6.23 3.74 9.06
CA VAL A 135 5.68 5.08 8.84
C VAL A 135 4.89 5.56 10.07
N SER A 136 4.05 4.71 10.65
CA SER A 136 3.25 5.02 11.86
C SER A 136 4.14 5.44 13.03
N VAL A 137 5.18 4.65 13.33
CA VAL A 137 6.16 4.95 14.38
C VAL A 137 6.91 6.24 14.08
N ALA A 138 7.40 6.43 12.85
CA ALA A 138 8.13 7.63 12.48
C ALA A 138 7.27 8.91 12.45
N ARG A 139 5.94 8.78 12.33
CA ARG A 139 4.98 9.90 12.49
C ARG A 139 4.61 10.17 13.96
N GLY A 140 5.01 9.31 14.89
CA GLY A 140 4.59 9.40 16.28
C GLY A 140 3.11 9.09 16.50
N PHE A 141 2.51 8.24 15.66
CA PHE A 141 1.09 7.88 15.76
C PHE A 141 0.79 7.21 17.11
N THR A 142 -0.20 7.74 17.84
CA THR A 142 -0.44 7.37 19.23
C THR A 142 -1.59 6.37 19.39
N ARG A 143 -1.72 5.80 20.59
CA ARG A 143 -2.89 4.99 20.97
C ARG A 143 -4.17 5.82 20.89
N GLU A 144 -4.11 7.07 21.31
CA GLU A 144 -5.24 8.01 21.30
C GLU A 144 -5.72 8.25 19.87
N ASP A 145 -4.79 8.46 18.93
CA ASP A 145 -5.12 8.60 17.50
C ASP A 145 -5.77 7.32 16.96
N PHE A 146 -5.23 6.15 17.31
CA PHE A 146 -5.82 4.87 16.93
C PHE A 146 -7.27 4.75 17.39
N LEU A 147 -7.57 5.11 18.65
CA LEU A 147 -8.93 5.06 19.19
C LEU A 147 -9.89 6.02 18.46
N ARG A 148 -9.40 7.17 17.97
CA ARG A 148 -10.21 8.12 17.18
C ARG A 148 -10.62 7.55 15.82
N PHE A 149 -9.77 6.73 15.20
CA PHE A 149 -10.07 6.09 13.91
C PHE A 149 -10.88 4.80 14.02
N HIS A 150 -11.12 4.27 15.23
CA HIS A 150 -11.83 3.00 15.42
C HIS A 150 -13.04 3.11 16.37
N PRO A 151 -14.01 4.03 16.13
CA PRO A 151 -15.08 4.33 17.08
C PRO A 151 -16.05 3.17 17.35
N GLY A 152 -16.21 2.23 16.42
CA GLY A 152 -17.17 1.12 16.51
C GLY A 152 -16.60 -0.23 16.99
N GLY A 153 -15.27 -0.38 17.02
CA GLY A 153 -14.61 -1.66 17.33
C GLY A 153 -14.45 -1.92 18.82
N ALA A 154 -14.18 -3.18 19.19
CA ALA A 154 -13.85 -3.54 20.58
C ALA A 154 -12.68 -2.71 21.14
N LEU A 155 -11.72 -2.34 20.27
CA LEU A 155 -10.61 -1.47 20.63
C LEU A 155 -11.04 -0.02 20.92
N GLY A 156 -11.97 0.56 20.14
CA GLY A 156 -12.53 1.90 20.41
C GLY A 156 -13.36 1.98 21.69
N LYS A 157 -13.86 0.83 22.16
CA LYS A 157 -14.57 0.69 23.45
C LYS A 157 -13.63 0.65 24.66
N LEU A 158 -12.31 0.57 24.46
CA LEU A 158 -11.31 0.69 25.54
C LEU A 158 -11.15 2.13 26.05
N LYS A 159 -12.05 3.07 25.69
CA LYS A 159 -12.03 4.44 26.18
C LYS A 159 -12.07 4.49 27.72
N ILE A 160 -10.93 4.88 28.29
CA ILE A 160 -10.73 5.55 29.59
C ILE A 160 -11.38 4.85 30.79
N VAL A 161 -10.76 3.75 31.24
CA VAL A 161 -10.74 3.43 32.68
C VAL A 161 -9.42 3.98 33.23
N ASN A 162 -9.35 5.30 33.41
CA ASN A 162 -8.38 5.97 34.28
C ASN A 162 -8.78 7.45 34.40
N GLY A 163 -9.80 7.68 35.22
CA GLY A 163 -10.33 9.00 35.51
C GLY A 163 -11.23 9.00 36.73
N ARG A 164 -10.82 8.30 37.79
CA ARG A 164 -11.17 8.45 39.23
C ARG A 164 -10.91 7.14 39.96
N SER A 165 -9.83 7.11 40.72
CA SER A 165 -9.85 6.55 42.07
C SER A 165 -9.00 7.45 42.96
N LYS A 166 -9.56 7.76 44.12
CA LYS A 166 -8.94 8.46 45.24
C LYS A 166 -7.69 7.74 45.72
#